data_AF-A0A124G3Y5-F1
#
_entry.id   AF-A0A124G3Y5-F1
#
_cell.length_a   1.000
_cell.length_b   1.000
_cell.length_c   1.000
_cell.angle_alpha   90.00
_cell.angle_beta   90.00
_cell.angle_gamma   90.00
#
_symmetry.space_group_name_H-M   'P 1'
#
loop_
_entity.id
_entity.type
_entity.pdbx_description
1 polymer ?
#
loop_
_entity_poly.entity_id
_entity_poly.type
_entity_poly.pdbx_seq_one_letter_code
_entity_poly.pdbx_strand_id
1 'polypeptide(L)'
;MPEISVVLVEPLYDGNVGFTARVMKNFGFTRLVLVNPCSLGDDAIMRASHARDVLEGARRMTIDEVYREFDFVVAKPLPRGRHPLLRTCEPAPWDLSPREPRRDGVALPAYR
;
A
#
# COMPACT_ATOMS: atom_id res chain seq x y z
N MET A 1 11.89 -13.18 -10.78
CA MET A 1 10.64 -13.18 -9.99
C MET A 1 10.18 -11.73 -9.88
N PRO A 2 8.89 -11.38 -10.07
CA PRO A 2 8.44 -10.01 -9.87
C PRO A 2 8.63 -9.60 -8.41
N GLU A 3 9.08 -8.36 -8.18
CA GLU A 3 9.23 -7.83 -6.83
C GLU A 3 7.89 -7.29 -6.31
N ILE A 4 7.34 -7.94 -5.29
CA ILE A 4 6.04 -7.57 -4.72
C ILE A 4 6.25 -6.74 -3.46
N SER A 5 5.63 -5.56 -3.41
CA SER A 5 5.56 -4.71 -2.22
C SER A 5 4.15 -4.66 -1.67
N VAL A 6 4.02 -4.78 -0.36
CA VAL A 6 2.73 -4.65 0.33
C VAL A 6 2.61 -3.23 0.85
N VAL A 7 1.55 -2.53 0.45
CA VAL A 7 1.30 -1.14 0.82
C VAL A 7 0.13 -1.08 1.80
N LEU A 8 0.35 -0.53 2.99
CA LEU A 8 -0.70 -0.22 3.96
C LEU A 8 -0.97 1.28 3.95
N VAL A 9 -2.23 1.65 3.68
CA VAL A 9 -2.68 3.04 3.64
C VAL A 9 -3.50 3.33 4.90
N GLU A 10 -3.06 4.34 5.65
CA GLU A 10 -3.71 4.83 6.87
C GLU A 10 -4.07 3.72 7.88
N PRO A 11 -3.12 2.83 8.26
CA PRO A 11 -3.39 1.81 9.27
C PRO A 11 -3.74 2.48 10.61
N LEU A 12 -4.93 2.16 11.14
CA LEU A 12 -5.43 2.73 12.39
C LEU A 12 -4.73 2.18 13.64
N TYR A 13 -4.40 0.88 13.63
CA TYR A 13 -3.79 0.17 14.76
C TYR A 13 -2.43 -0.39 14.37
N ASP A 14 -1.42 -0.08 15.17
CA ASP A 14 -0.03 -0.51 14.95
C ASP A 14 0.12 -2.03 15.06
N GLY A 15 -0.65 -2.68 15.94
CA GLY A 15 -0.71 -4.14 16.05
C GLY A 15 -1.10 -4.82 14.74
N ASN A 16 -1.94 -4.19 13.90
CA ASN A 16 -2.31 -4.73 12.58
C ASN A 16 -1.13 -4.65 11.59
N VAL A 17 -0.30 -3.61 11.70
CA VAL A 17 0.94 -3.49 10.92
C VAL A 17 1.90 -4.62 11.31
N GLY A 18 2.02 -4.90 12.61
CA GLY A 18 2.80 -6.03 13.11
C GLY A 18 2.30 -7.39 12.62
N PHE A 19 0.98 -7.64 12.68
CA PHE A 19 0.40 -8.87 12.12
C PHE A 19 0.65 -9.00 10.62
N THR A 20 0.53 -7.90 9.87
CA THR A 20 0.80 -7.89 8.43
C THR A 20 2.26 -8.25 8.15
N ALA A 21 3.21 -7.66 8.87
CA ALA A 21 4.63 -7.99 8.75
C ALA A 21 4.90 -9.47 9.03
N ARG A 22 4.24 -10.05 10.05
CA ARG A 22 4.35 -11.49 10.35
C ARG A 22 3.84 -12.36 9.19
N VAL A 23 2.68 -12.03 8.64
CA VAL A 23 2.10 -12.75 7.49
C VAL A 23 3.02 -12.63 6.28
N MET A 24 3.51 -11.43 5.97
CA MET A 24 4.45 -11.18 4.87
C MET A 24 5.67 -12.10 4.97
N LYS A 25 6.31 -12.15 6.13
CA LYS A 25 7.50 -12.98 6.33
C LYS A 25 7.21 -14.47 6.16
N ASN A 26 6.06 -14.96 6.64
CA ASN A 26 5.65 -16.35 6.45
C ASN A 26 5.51 -16.74 4.97
N PHE A 27 5.13 -15.80 4.10
CA PHE A 27 5.01 -16.00 2.66
C PHE A 27 6.25 -15.55 1.86
N GLY A 28 7.34 -15.16 2.54
CA GLY A 28 8.58 -14.72 1.90
C GLY A 28 8.59 -13.29 1.37
N PHE A 29 7.61 -12.46 1.75
CA PHE A 29 7.59 -11.03 1.42
C PHE A 29 8.33 -10.22 2.47
N THR A 30 9.18 -9.29 2.02
CA THR A 30 10.02 -8.46 2.89
C THR A 30 9.80 -6.96 2.69
N ARG A 31 9.13 -6.55 1.61
CA ARG A 31 8.96 -5.15 1.22
C ARG A 31 7.63 -4.59 1.72
N LEU A 32 7.66 -3.93 2.87
CA LEU A 32 6.51 -3.24 3.45
C LEU A 32 6.60 -1.74 3.16
N VAL A 33 5.48 -1.16 2.73
CA VAL A 33 5.31 0.26 2.48
C VAL A 33 4.18 0.79 3.34
N LEU A 34 4.41 1.92 4.00
CA LEU A 34 3.43 2.57 4.87
C LEU A 34 3.12 3.98 4.35
N VAL A 35 1.84 4.22 4.07
CA VAL A 35 1.31 5.53 3.68
C VAL A 35 0.51 6.10 4.84
N ASN A 36 0.94 7.26 5.36
CA ASN A 36 0.35 7.92 6.53
C ASN A 36 0.08 6.95 7.72
N PRO A 37 1.10 6.24 8.23
CA PRO A 37 0.90 5.25 9.29
C PRO A 37 0.61 5.88 10.65
N CYS A 38 -0.09 5.14 11.51
CA CYS A 38 -0.10 5.40 12.95
C CYS A 38 1.32 5.27 13.56
N SER A 39 1.49 5.81 14.77
CA SER A 39 2.71 5.61 15.54
C SER A 39 2.89 4.13 15.86
N LEU A 40 3.96 3.53 15.32
CA LEU A 40 4.30 2.13 15.61
C LEU A 40 4.93 2.06 17.01
N GLY A 41 4.26 1.40 17.93
CA GLY A 41 4.74 1.17 19.29
C GLY A 41 5.14 -0.28 19.53
N ASP A 42 5.19 -0.64 20.81
CA ASP A 42 5.55 -1.99 21.27
C ASP A 42 4.56 -3.04 20.76
N ASP A 43 3.28 -2.68 20.57
CA ASP A 43 2.25 -3.58 20.05
C ASP A 43 2.59 -4.07 18.65
N ALA A 44 3.02 -3.19 17.74
CA ALA A 44 3.50 -3.61 16.41
C ALA A 44 4.65 -4.62 16.50
N ILE A 45 5.63 -4.36 17.37
CA ILE A 45 6.81 -5.21 17.56
C ILE A 45 6.43 -6.57 18.15
N MET A 46 5.55 -6.59 19.15
CA MET A 46 5.03 -7.81 19.77
C MET A 46 4.24 -8.65 18.77
N ARG A 47 3.39 -8.02 17.94
CA ARG A 47 2.60 -8.74 16.92
C ARG A 47 3.43 -9.24 15.75
N ALA A 48 4.51 -8.53 15.38
CA ALA A 48 5.42 -8.96 14.32
C ALA A 48 6.25 -10.21 14.68
N SER A 49 6.50 -10.45 15.98
CA SER A 49 7.26 -11.62 16.45
C SER A 49 8.65 -11.70 15.78
N HIS A 50 8.89 -12.66 14.88
CA HIS A 50 10.14 -12.81 14.15
C HIS A 50 10.26 -11.91 12.90
N ALA A 51 9.21 -11.16 12.55
CA ALA A 51 9.17 -10.28 11.38
C ALA A 51 9.52 -8.82 11.69
N ARG A 52 10.37 -8.59 12.70
CA ARG A 52 10.82 -7.23 13.08
C ARG A 52 11.64 -6.58 11.98
N ASP A 53 12.43 -7.35 11.26
CA ASP A 53 13.18 -6.95 10.07
C ASP A 53 12.28 -6.34 8.98
N VAL A 54 11.05 -6.85 8.81
CA VAL A 54 10.09 -6.29 7.85
C VAL A 54 9.54 -4.95 8.31
N LEU A 55 9.36 -4.75 9.62
CA LEU A 55 8.95 -3.46 10.18
C LEU A 55 10.09 -2.43 10.13
N GLU A 56 11.31 -2.85 10.44
CA GLU A 56 12.51 -2.00 10.40
C GLU A 56 12.85 -1.59 8.96
N GLY A 57 12.65 -2.50 7.99
CA GLY A 57 12.80 -2.23 6.57
C GLY A 57 11.61 -1.52 5.93
N ALA A 58 10.56 -1.16 6.69
CA ALA A 58 9.36 -0.56 6.15
C ALA A 58 9.64 0.85 5.61
N ARG A 59 9.28 1.08 4.35
CA ARG A 59 9.44 2.39 3.69
C ARG A 59 8.21 3.24 3.93
N ARG A 60 8.39 4.51 4.27
CA ARG A 60 7.30 5.49 4.38
C ARG A 60 7.26 6.33 3.12
N MET A 61 6.09 6.42 2.49
CA MET A 61 5.88 7.24 1.29
C MET A 61 4.44 7.76 1.25
N THR A 62 4.19 8.73 0.38
CA THR A 62 2.86 9.23 0.06
C THR A 62 2.17 8.33 -0.96
N ILE A 63 0.83 8.44 -1.06
CA ILE A 63 0.08 7.65 -2.05
C ILE A 63 0.47 7.99 -3.48
N ASP A 64 0.79 9.26 -3.77
CA ASP A 64 1.24 9.67 -5.09
C ASP A 64 2.60 9.08 -5.47
N GLU A 65 3.50 8.92 -4.51
CA GLU A 65 4.79 8.25 -4.73
C GLU A 65 4.60 6.77 -5.05
N VAL A 66 3.67 6.08 -4.38
CA VAL A 66 3.30 4.69 -4.72
C VAL A 66 2.89 4.59 -6.18
N TYR A 67 1.98 5.47 -6.65
CA TYR A 67 1.51 5.43 -8.03
C TYR A 67 2.56 5.79 -9.08
N ARG A 68 3.67 6.45 -8.67
CA ARG A 68 4.79 6.77 -9.57
C ARG A 68 5.87 5.69 -9.57
N GLU A 69 6.07 5.00 -8.43
CA GLU A 69 7.12 3.99 -8.28
C GLU A 69 6.72 2.62 -8.85
N PHE A 70 5.44 2.24 -8.76
CA PHE A 70 4.98 0.91 -9.15
C PHE A 70 4.28 0.91 -10.52
N ASP A 71 4.74 0.05 -11.43
CA ASP A 71 4.13 -0.13 -12.76
C ASP A 71 2.74 -0.79 -12.69
N PHE A 72 2.53 -1.64 -11.68
CA PHE A 72 1.29 -2.40 -11.50
C PHE A 72 0.82 -2.34 -10.04
N VAL A 73 -0.39 -1.83 -9.83
CA VAL A 73 -0.97 -1.62 -8.48
C VAL A 73 -2.32 -2.30 -8.40
N VAL A 74 -2.49 -3.17 -7.40
CA VAL A 74 -3.75 -3.82 -7.06
C VAL A 74 -4.18 -3.33 -5.68
N ALA A 75 -5.40 -2.81 -5.59
CA ALA A 75 -5.97 -2.34 -4.33
C ALA A 75 -7.25 -3.12 -3.99
N LYS A 76 -7.51 -3.33 -2.69
CA LYS A 76 -8.79 -3.84 -2.20
C LYS A 76 -9.60 -2.67 -1.60
N PRO A 77 -10.55 -2.10 -2.34
CA PRO A 77 -11.41 -1.05 -1.82
C PRO A 77 -12.44 -1.61 -0.84
N LEU A 78 -12.80 -0.83 0.16
CA LEU A 78 -13.91 -1.15 1.06
C LEU A 78 -15.25 -0.96 0.32
N PRO A 79 -16.28 -1.79 0.58
CA PRO A 79 -17.60 -1.68 -0.06
C PRO A 79 -18.38 -0.40 0.25
N ARG A 80 -17.84 0.53 1.06
CA ARG A 80 -18.48 1.80 1.40
C ARG A 80 -17.56 2.95 1.05
N GLY A 81 -18.00 3.74 0.07
CA GLY A 81 -17.26 4.84 -0.51
C GLY A 81 -16.94 5.97 0.48
N ARG A 82 -15.70 6.47 0.36
CA ARG A 82 -15.30 7.89 0.32
C ARG A 82 -13.77 7.95 0.19
N HIS A 83 -13.23 7.34 -0.86
CA HIS A 83 -11.89 7.72 -1.31
C HIS A 83 -11.94 7.92 -2.83
N PRO A 84 -11.81 9.16 -3.33
CA PRO A 84 -11.98 9.46 -4.76
C PRO A 84 -10.94 8.79 -5.67
N LEU A 85 -9.88 8.21 -5.11
CA LEU A 85 -8.81 7.55 -5.86
C LEU A 85 -8.89 6.01 -5.88
N LEU A 86 -9.84 5.40 -5.16
CA LEU A 86 -9.99 3.95 -5.15
C LEU A 86 -11.33 3.60 -5.79
N ARG A 87 -11.30 3.33 -7.11
CA ARG A 87 -12.43 2.71 -7.79
C ARG A 87 -12.75 1.41 -7.05
N THR A 88 -14.00 1.26 -6.63
CA THR A 88 -14.55 0.01 -6.14
C THR A 88 -14.20 -1.11 -7.11
N CYS A 89 -13.77 -2.26 -6.59
CA CYS A 89 -13.50 -3.45 -7.39
C CYS A 89 -14.83 -4.06 -7.84
N GLU A 90 -15.49 -3.38 -8.77
CA GLU A 90 -15.95 -4.02 -9.98
C GLU A 90 -14.99 -3.54 -11.06
N PRO A 91 -13.82 -4.18 -11.26
CA PRO A 91 -12.99 -3.77 -12.38
C PRO A 91 -13.78 -4.05 -13.64
N ALA A 92 -14.22 -2.99 -14.31
CA ALA A 92 -14.71 -3.14 -15.66
C ALA A 92 -13.54 -3.70 -16.50
N PRO A 93 -13.77 -4.62 -17.46
CA PRO A 93 -12.70 -5.35 -18.14
C PRO A 93 -11.60 -4.47 -18.77
N TRP A 94 -11.89 -3.20 -19.08
CA TRP A 94 -10.95 -2.21 -19.61
C TRP A 94 -10.06 -1.53 -18.57
N ASP A 95 -10.39 -1.62 -17.27
CA ASP A 95 -9.54 -1.11 -16.18
C ASP A 95 -8.31 -1.98 -15.91
N LEU A 96 -8.22 -3.13 -16.58
CA LEU A 96 -7.05 -4.02 -16.59
C LEU A 96 -6.15 -3.83 -17.82
N SER A 97 -6.41 -2.83 -18.68
CA SER A 97 -5.49 -2.58 -19.80
C SER A 97 -4.14 -2.06 -19.28
N PRO A 98 -3.02 -2.42 -19.93
CA PRO A 98 -1.76 -1.72 -19.71
C PRO A 98 -2.00 -0.23 -19.95
N ARG A 99 -1.65 0.63 -18.99
CA ARG A 99 -1.76 2.08 -19.19
C ARG A 99 -0.71 2.50 -20.20
N GLU A 100 -1.13 3.14 -21.29
CA GLU A 100 -0.19 3.78 -22.19
C GLU A 100 0.67 4.81 -21.43
N PRO A 101 1.96 4.96 -21.79
CA PRO A 101 2.82 5.95 -21.17
C PRO A 101 2.24 7.34 -21.44
N ARG A 102 1.92 8.08 -20.36
CA ARG A 102 1.27 9.39 -20.44
C ARG A 102 2.09 10.34 -21.31
N ARG A 103 1.62 10.58 -22.53
CA ARG A 103 1.92 11.82 -23.26
C ARG A 103 0.85 12.85 -22.86
N ASP A 104 1.36 14.02 -22.47
CA ASP A 104 0.70 15.31 -22.57
C ASP A 104 -0.27 15.70 -21.42
N GLY A 105 0.30 16.41 -20.43
CA GLY A 105 -0.15 17.77 -20.12
C GLY A 105 -1.47 18.01 -19.38
N VAL A 106 -2.13 17.01 -18.78
CA VAL A 106 -3.37 17.26 -18.00
C VAL A 106 -3.06 17.43 -16.50
N ALA A 107 -3.34 18.63 -16.00
CA ALA A 107 -3.12 19.08 -14.64
C ALA A 107 -3.85 18.23 -13.58
N LEU A 108 -3.15 17.91 -12.50
CA LEU A 108 -3.75 17.40 -11.27
C LEU A 108 -4.59 18.52 -10.63
N PRO A 109 -5.81 18.27 -10.15
CA PRO A 109 -6.55 19.29 -9.41
C PRO A 109 -5.82 19.58 -8.10
N ALA A 110 -5.53 20.87 -7.87
CA ALA A 110 -4.97 21.36 -6.62
C ALA A 110 -5.94 21.09 -5.46
N TYR A 111 -5.49 20.40 -4.43
CA TYR A 111 -6.29 20.05 -3.26
C TYR A 111 -6.14 21.13 -2.18
N ARG A 112 -7.27 21.63 -1.68
CA ARG A 112 -7.39 22.42 -0.45
C ARG A 112 -8.03 21.56 0.61
#